data_AF-A0A1I5HDE4-F1
#
_entry.id   AF-A0A1I5HDE4-F1
#
_cell.length_a   1.000
_cell.length_b   1.000
_cell.length_c   1.000
_cell.angle_alpha   90.00
_cell.angle_beta   90.00
_cell.angle_gamma   90.00
#
_symmetry.space_group_name_H-M   'P 1'
#
loop_
_entity.id
_entity.type
_entity.pdbx_description
1 polymer ?
#
loop_
_entity_poly.entity_id
_entity_poly.type
_entity_poly.pdbx_seq_one_letter_code
_entity_poly.pdbx_strand_id
1 'polypeptide(L)' 'MTGSVNDFGGVRLGSADANGEVTDHAGVHIGRVTERGEVVDFAGVRIGRVSGVTENRDRPATETAARS' A
#
# COMPACT_ATOMS: atom_id res chain seq x y z
N MET A 1 -8.83 1.71 4.82
CA MET A 1 -7.41 1.33 5.05
C MET A 1 -6.58 2.10 4.05
N THR A 2 -5.92 3.19 4.44
CA THR A 2 -5.06 3.94 3.51
C THR A 2 -3.65 3.36 3.52
N GLY A 3 -3.01 3.24 2.36
CA GLY A 3 -1.68 2.65 2.29
C GLY A 3 -1.08 2.58 0.90
N SER A 4 0.22 2.28 0.82
CA SER A 4 0.86 2.00 -0.46
C SER A 4 0.51 0.60 -0.94
N VAL A 5 0.27 0.46 -2.24
CA VAL A 5 0.04 -0.83 -2.89
C VAL A 5 1.31 -1.24 -3.61
N ASN A 6 1.79 -2.44 -3.31
CA ASN A 6 2.92 -3.06 -3.97
C ASN A 6 2.49 -4.37 -4.61
N ASP A 7 3.11 -4.71 -5.73
CA ASP A 7 3.00 -6.03 -6.34
C ASP A 7 3.72 -7.10 -5.48
N PHE A 8 3.69 -8.35 -5.94
CA PHE A 8 4.35 -9.45 -5.24
C PHE A 8 5.88 -9.43 -5.35
N GLY A 9 6.44 -8.63 -6.25
CA GLY A 9 7.87 -8.37 -6.39
C GLY A 9 8.38 -7.21 -5.53
N GLY A 10 7.49 -6.50 -4.83
CA GLY A 10 7.82 -5.31 -4.05
C GLY A 10 7.88 -4.01 -4.86
N VAL A 11 7.45 -4.02 -6.12
CA VAL A 11 7.31 -2.82 -6.95
C VAL A 11 6.04 -2.09 -6.55
N ARG A 12 6.15 -0.77 -6.36
CA ARG A 12 5.00 0.06 -6.03
C ARG A 12 4.09 0.22 -7.24
N LEU A 13 2.83 -0.16 -7.09
CA LEU A 13 1.78 -0.01 -8.09
C LEU A 13 1.02 1.31 -7.91
N GLY A 14 0.81 1.72 -6.66
CA GLY A 14 -0.08 2.83 -6.36
C GLY A 14 -0.39 3.01 -4.88
N SER A 15 -1.58 3.52 -4.60
CA SER A 15 -2.10 3.74 -3.25
C SER A 15 -3.56 3.33 -3.12
N ALA A 16 -3.91 2.81 -1.94
CA ALA A 16 -5.27 2.54 -1.54
C ALA A 16 -5.82 3.69 -0.71
N ASP A 17 -7.09 4.06 -0.95
CA ASP A 17 -7.81 5.06 -0.18
C ASP A 17 -8.56 4.45 1.02
N ALA A 18 -9.32 5.27 1.76
CA ALA A 18 -10.08 4.81 2.92
C ALA A 18 -11.17 3.78 2.55
N ASN A 19 -11.73 3.87 1.34
CA ASN A 19 -12.76 3.00 0.80
C ASN A 19 -12.19 1.69 0.23
N GLY A 20 -10.86 1.60 0.13
CA GLY A 20 -10.16 0.48 -0.47
C GLY A 20 -10.08 0.57 -1.99
N GLU A 21 -10.37 1.72 -2.59
CA GLU A 21 -10.09 1.96 -4.00
C GLU A 21 -8.59 2.15 -4.21
N VAL A 22 -8.05 1.52 -5.26
CA VAL A 22 -6.63 1.58 -5.58
C VAL A 22 -6.42 2.40 -6.84
N THR A 23 -5.60 3.44 -6.70
CA THR A 23 -5.17 4.30 -7.80
C THR A 23 -3.69 4.15 -8.08
N ASP A 24 -3.29 4.23 -9.34
CA ASP A 24 -1.90 4.26 -9.76
C ASP A 24 -1.25 5.64 -9.55
N HIS A 25 -0.01 5.79 -10.01
CA HIS A 25 0.74 7.05 -9.93
C HIS A 25 0.17 8.19 -10.78
N ALA A 26 -0.68 7.88 -11.77
CA ALA A 26 -1.36 8.85 -12.62
C ALA A 26 -2.77 9.20 -12.09
N GLY A 27 -3.20 8.59 -10.98
CA GLY A 27 -4.55 8.75 -10.42
C GLY A 27 -5.61 7.91 -11.12
N VAL A 28 -5.21 6.93 -11.95
CA VAL A 28 -6.12 6.00 -12.60
C VAL A 28 -6.52 4.91 -11.61
N HIS A 29 -7.82 4.61 -11.52
CA HIS A 29 -8.30 3.48 -10.75
C HIS A 29 -7.89 2.17 -11.41
N ILE A 30 -7.16 1.33 -10.69
CA ILE A 30 -6.61 0.07 -11.19
C ILE A 30 -7.18 -1.16 -10.46
N GLY A 31 -7.90 -0.96 -9.36
CA GLY A 31 -8.46 -2.06 -8.60
C GLY A 31 -8.98 -1.66 -7.23
N ARG A 32 -9.14 -2.68 -6.37
CA ARG A 32 -9.64 -2.53 -5.01
C ARG A 32 -8.97 -3.46 -4.02
N VAL A 33 -8.94 -3.04 -2.77
CA VAL A 33 -8.50 -3.81 -1.62
C VAL A 33 -9.66 -4.70 -1.16
N THR A 34 -9.37 -5.99 -0.98
CA THR A 34 -10.29 -6.97 -0.40
C THR A 34 -10.24 -6.92 1.13
N GLU A 35 -11.21 -7.53 1.81
CA GLU A 35 -11.23 -7.63 3.28
C GLU A 35 -9.99 -8.31 3.88
N ARG A 36 -9.26 -9.09 3.08
CA ARG A 36 -8.02 -9.76 3.47
C ARG A 36 -6.74 -8.91 3.25
N GLY A 37 -6.89 -7.65 2.80
CA GLY A 37 -5.77 -6.75 2.52
C GLY A 37 -5.07 -6.98 1.17
N GLU A 38 -5.62 -7.83 0.33
CA GLU A 38 -5.12 -8.11 -1.02
C GLU A 38 -5.72 -7.15 -2.03
N VAL A 39 -4.95 -6.78 -3.04
CA VAL A 39 -5.43 -5.92 -4.14
C VAL A 39 -5.79 -6.78 -5.33
N VAL A 40 -7.00 -6.59 -5.82
CA VAL A 40 -7.54 -7.23 -7.03
C VAL A 40 -7.89 -6.18 -8.08
N ASP A 41 -7.67 -6.52 -9.34
CA ASP A 41 -8.11 -5.71 -10.48
C ASP A 41 -9.63 -5.85 -10.74
N PHE A 42 -10.13 -5.21 -11.79
CA PHE A 42 -11.54 -5.29 -12.20
C PHE A 42 -11.96 -6.65 -12.75
N ALA A 43 -11.00 -7.51 -13.13
CA ALA A 43 -11.25 -8.89 -13.53
C ALA A 43 -11.22 -9.87 -12.33
N GLY A 44 -10.93 -9.38 -11.12
CA GLY A 44 -10.78 -10.20 -9.91
C GLY A 44 -9.42 -10.87 -9.79
N VAL A 45 -8.45 -10.52 -10.63
CA VAL A 45 -7.08 -11.04 -10.56
C VAL A 45 -6.35 -10.32 -9.44
N ARG A 46 -5.65 -11.08 -8.59
CA ARG A 46 -4.79 -10.52 -7.55
C ARG A 46 -3.53 -9.91 -8.17
N ILE A 47 -3.33 -8.62 -7.97
CA ILE A 47 -2.21 -7.86 -8.54
C ILE A 47 -1.23 -7.35 -7.47
N GLY A 48 -1.60 -7.38 -6.20
CA GLY A 48 -0.71 -6.92 -5.14
C GLY A 48 -1.32 -6.98 -3.74
N ARG A 49 -0.71 -6.24 -2.82
CA ARG A 49 -1.15 -6.11 -1.43
C ARG A 49 -0.88 -4.70 -0.91
N VAL A 50 -1.69 -4.27 0.06
CA VAL A 50 -1.42 -3.01 0.77
C VAL A 50 -0.27 -3.25 1.75
N SER A 51 0.87 -2.59 1.52
CA SER A 51 2.02 -2.60 2.44
C SER A 51 2.16 -1.20 3.01
N GLY A 52 1.68 -1.02 4.23
CA GLY A 52 1.61 0.28 4.88
C GLY A 52 0.21 0.53 5.39
N VAL A 53 -0.13 -0.14 6.50
CA VAL A 53 -0.85 0.59 7.53
C VAL A 53 0.10 1.69 7.99
N THR A 54 -0.04 2.90 7.45
CA THR A 54 0.44 4.06 8.18
C THR A 54 -0.52 4.24 9.36
N GLU A 55 -0.44 3.36 10.36
CA GLU A 55 -0.67 3.85 11.70
C GLU A 55 0.44 4.86 11.93
N ASN A 56 0.08 6.13 12.09
CA ASN A 56 0.95 7.13 12.72
C ASN A 56 1.20 6.74 14.19
N ARG A 57 1.79 5.57 14.41
CA ARG A 57 2.30 5.11 15.70
C ARG A 57 3.67 4.52 15.42
N ASP A 58 4.69 5.19 15.94
CA ASP A 58 6.05 4.65 16.13
C ASP A 58 7.02 4.70 14.93
N ARG A 59 7.19 5.87 14.31
CA ARG A 59 8.58 6.36 14.21
C ARG A 59 8.84 7.25 15.41
N PRO A 60 9.48 6.76 16.50
CA PRO A 60 10.16 7.68 17.38
C PRO A 60 11.22 8.37 16.51
N ALA A 61 11.09 9.68 16.36
CA ALA A 61 12.25 10.47 16.01
C ALA A 61 13.28 10.19 17.12
N THR A 62 14.41 9.56 16.75
CA THR A 62 15.62 9.23 17.54
C THR A 62 15.88 7.73 17.62
N GLU A 63 16.85 7.24 16.83
CA GLU A 63 18.14 6.75 17.34
C GLU A 63 18.85 5.82 16.33
N THR A 64 19.82 6.36 15.60
CA THR A 64 21.09 5.65 15.35
C THR A 64 22.17 6.72 15.43
N ALA A 65 22.49 7.08 16.67
CA ALA A 65 23.87 7.44 16.99
C ALA A 65 24.72 6.14 16.93
N ALA A 66 26.04 6.32 16.79
CA ALA A 66 27.08 5.29 16.76
C ALA A 66 27.35 4.59 15.42
N ARG A 67 28.03 5.32 14.52
CA ARG A 67 29.30 4.85 13.95
C ARG A 67 30.26 6.02 13.73
N SER A 68 31.18 6.22 14.69
CA SER A 68 32.60 6.64 14.57
C SER A 68 33.04 7.32 15.86
#